data_AF-A0A7J2SYB5-F1
#
_entry.id   AF-A0A7J2SYB5-F1
#
_cell.length_a   1.000
_cell.length_b   1.000
_cell.length_c   1.000
_cell.angle_alpha   90.00
_cell.angle_beta   90.00
_cell.angle_gamma   90.00
#
_symmetry.space_group_name_H-M   'P 1'
#
loop_
_entity.id
_entity.type
_entity.pdbx_description
1 polymer ?
#
loop_
_entity_poly.entity_id
_entity_poly.type
_entity_poly.pdbx_seq_one_letter_code
_entity_poly.pdbx_strand_id
1 'polypeptide(L)'
;MARMVVSISVIPIGTQGTSVSRYVSRAISVIERAGLTHRVSAGFTDVELDSYDQLASILSGIESELSGMGVSRIDFFIKIDRRLDSELSIEGKVSKVSGRERRSGGIRAASGALGRAIRTARGRGASRSSVAPGGLAVSP
;
A
#
# COMPACT_ATOMS: atom_id res chain seq x y z
N MET A 1 1.13 21.42 15.53
CA MET A 1 -0.23 21.13 15.02
C MET A 1 -0.11 21.08 13.52
N ALA A 2 -0.49 19.94 12.93
CA ALA A 2 -0.12 19.60 11.55
C ALA A 2 -0.74 20.53 10.52
N ARG A 3 0.13 21.12 9.69
CA ARG A 3 -0.28 21.98 8.57
C ARG A 3 -0.31 21.24 7.24
N MET A 4 0.29 20.06 7.18
CA MET A 4 0.28 19.24 5.98
C MET A 4 0.17 17.76 6.30
N VAL A 5 -0.42 17.01 5.37
CA VAL A 5 -0.38 15.56 5.33
C VAL A 5 0.41 15.16 4.10
N VAL A 6 1.47 14.38 4.31
CA VAL A 6 2.34 13.88 3.24
C VAL A 6 2.14 12.38 3.08
N SER A 7 1.80 11.95 1.88
CA SER A 7 1.73 10.53 1.52
C SER A 7 3.06 10.13 0.89
N ILE A 8 3.77 9.19 1.50
CA ILE A 8 5.10 8.72 1.08
C ILE A 8 5.02 7.26 0.65
N SER A 9 5.57 6.95 -0.53
CA SER A 9 5.85 5.58 -0.97
C SER A 9 7.33 5.46 -1.29
N VAL A 10 7.95 4.35 -0.86
CA VAL A 10 9.39 4.12 -0.96
C VAL A 10 9.63 2.84 -1.73
N ILE A 11 10.31 2.95 -2.87
CA ILE A 11 10.52 1.84 -3.81
C ILE A 11 12.03 1.65 -3.98
N PRO A 12 12.63 0.68 -3.29
CA PRO A 12 14.02 0.34 -3.52
C PRO A 12 14.18 -0.33 -4.89
N ILE A 13 15.19 0.07 -5.65
CA ILE A 13 15.48 -0.44 -7.00
C ILE A 13 16.80 -1.20 -6.97
N GLY A 14 16.86 -2.34 -7.66
CA GLY A 14 18.07 -3.16 -7.75
C GLY A 14 18.27 -4.09 -6.54
N THR A 15 17.21 -4.48 -5.85
CA THR A 15 17.27 -5.43 -4.73
C THR A 15 17.48 -6.86 -5.23
N GLN A 16 18.08 -7.73 -4.40
CA GLN A 16 18.34 -9.15 -4.71
C GLN A 16 17.10 -10.04 -4.90
N GLY A 17 15.90 -9.47 -4.89
CA GLY A 17 14.64 -10.18 -5.04
C GLY A 17 13.46 -9.22 -5.18
N THR A 18 12.27 -9.78 -5.40
CA THR A 18 11.02 -9.04 -5.64
C THR A 18 10.28 -8.63 -4.37
N SER A 19 10.61 -9.24 -3.22
CA SER A 19 10.02 -8.88 -1.94
C SER A 19 10.67 -7.63 -1.38
N VAL A 20 9.89 -6.56 -1.23
CA VAL A 20 10.36 -5.25 -0.74
C VAL A 20 9.93 -4.95 0.70
N SER A 21 9.14 -5.82 1.33
CA SER A 21 8.51 -5.57 2.63
C SER A 21 9.52 -5.21 3.72
N ARG A 22 10.69 -5.88 3.75
CA ARG A 22 11.76 -5.62 4.73
C ARG A 22 12.29 -4.17 4.68
N TYR A 23 12.37 -3.60 3.49
CA TYR A 23 12.84 -2.24 3.27
C TYR A 23 11.75 -1.24 3.65
N VAL A 24 10.49 -1.52 3.25
CA VAL A 24 9.34 -0.68 3.60
C VAL A 24 9.15 -0.62 5.12
N SER A 25 9.24 -1.75 5.82
CA SER A 25 9.20 -1.77 7.29
C SER A 25 10.30 -0.92 7.93
N ARG A 26 11.51 -0.91 7.34
CA ARG A 26 12.61 -0.08 7.84
C ARG A 26 12.35 1.40 7.61
N ALA A 27 11.83 1.78 6.45
CA ALA A 27 11.42 3.14 6.17
C ALA A 27 10.32 3.64 7.14
N ILE A 28 9.31 2.81 7.42
CA ILE A 28 8.24 3.12 8.39
C ILE A 28 8.83 3.34 9.80
N SER A 29 9.81 2.52 10.21
CA SER A 29 10.44 2.66 11.52
C SER A 29 11.11 4.02 11.76
N VAL A 30 11.55 4.72 10.70
CA VAL A 30 12.09 6.08 10.81
C VAL A 30 11.00 7.06 11.25
N ILE A 31 9.80 6.92 10.68
CA ILE A 31 8.63 7.76 10.99
C ILE A 31 8.15 7.47 12.42
N GLU A 32 8.13 6.20 12.82
CA GLU A 32 7.77 5.77 14.18
C GLU A 32 8.73 6.35 15.24
N ARG A 33 10.05 6.25 15.01
CA ARG A 33 11.06 6.82 15.92
C ARG A 33 11.02 8.33 16.01
N ALA A 34 10.57 9.01 14.96
CA ALA A 34 10.35 10.45 14.97
C ALA A 34 9.10 10.87 15.79
N GLY A 35 8.30 9.90 16.26
CA GLY A 35 7.10 10.17 17.07
C GLY A 35 5.99 10.88 16.29
N LEU A 36 5.96 10.72 14.96
CA LEU A 36 5.02 11.42 14.10
C LEU A 36 3.72 10.63 13.93
N THR A 37 2.59 11.33 13.97
CA THR A 37 1.29 10.75 13.61
C THR A 37 1.32 10.31 12.16
N HIS A 38 1.08 9.03 11.94
CA HIS A 38 1.08 8.45 10.61
C HIS A 38 0.06 7.32 10.49
N ARG A 39 -0.24 6.95 9.24
CA ARG A 39 -1.09 5.82 8.91
C ARG A 39 -0.56 5.09 7.69
N VAL A 40 -0.20 3.83 7.90
CA VAL A 40 0.22 2.92 6.83
C VAL A 40 -1.01 2.46 6.04
N SER A 41 -0.93 2.53 4.71
CA SER A 41 -1.93 2.01 3.77
C SER A 41 -1.24 1.12 2.73
N ALA A 42 -2.01 0.52 1.81
CA ALA A 42 -1.48 -0.46 0.86
C ALA A 42 -0.38 0.07 -0.08
N GLY A 43 -0.43 1.35 -0.48
CA GLY A 43 0.53 1.95 -1.42
C GLY A 43 1.33 3.13 -0.88
N PHE A 44 0.86 3.75 0.20
CA PHE A 44 1.47 4.95 0.79
C PHE A 44 1.39 4.88 2.31
N THR A 45 2.30 5.58 2.96
CA THR A 45 2.19 5.96 4.37
C THR A 45 1.85 7.45 4.44
N ASP A 46 0.69 7.77 4.99
CA ASP A 46 0.29 9.15 5.25
C ASP A 46 0.93 9.62 6.57
N VAL A 47 1.57 10.79 6.59
CA VAL A 47 2.25 11.35 7.77
C VAL A 47 1.79 12.80 7.97
N GLU A 48 1.46 13.16 9.20
CA GLU A 48 1.13 14.53 9.58
C GLU A 48 2.39 15.31 9.95
N LEU A 49 2.63 16.44 9.28
CA LEU A 49 3.83 17.26 9.47
C LEU A 49 3.48 18.73 9.71
N ASP A 50 4.35 19.40 10.47
CA ASP A 50 4.28 20.83 10.77
C ASP A 50 5.16 21.64 9.78
N SER A 51 6.25 21.06 9.27
CA SER A 51 7.21 21.75 8.38
C SER A 51 7.80 20.85 7.29
N TYR A 52 8.40 21.48 6.27
CA TYR A 52 9.18 20.76 5.25
C TYR A 52 10.51 20.21 5.81
N ASP A 53 11.04 20.79 6.88
CA ASP A 53 12.27 20.29 7.52
C ASP A 53 12.05 18.92 8.15
N GLN A 54 10.85 18.68 8.72
CA GLN A 54 10.47 17.33 9.17
C GLN A 54 10.41 16.36 8.00
N LEU A 55 9.86 16.77 6.85
CA LEU A 55 9.83 15.92 5.66
C LEU A 55 11.26 15.59 5.20
N ALA A 56 12.14 16.59 5.09
CA ALA A 56 13.53 16.39 4.70
C ALA A 56 14.24 15.42 5.66
N SER A 57 14.04 15.58 6.98
CA SER A 57 14.62 14.72 8.01
C SER A 57 14.16 13.27 7.88
N ILE A 58 12.88 13.05 7.60
CA ILE A 58 12.31 11.70 7.36
C ILE A 58 12.94 11.08 6.10
N LEU A 59 12.99 11.83 4.99
CA LEU A 59 13.53 11.31 3.73
C LEU A 59 15.00 10.93 3.87
N SER A 60 15.82 11.79 4.49
CA SER A 60 17.22 11.49 4.78
C SER A 60 17.39 10.30 5.72
N GLY A 61 16.55 10.18 6.74
CA GLY A 61 16.57 9.03 7.65
C GLY A 61 16.23 7.72 6.94
N ILE A 62 15.23 7.72 6.05
CA ILE A 62 14.88 6.57 5.22
C ILE A 62 16.04 6.21 4.28
N GLU A 63 16.63 7.19 3.61
CA GLU A 63 17.77 6.99 2.73
C GLU A 63 18.96 6.37 3.47
N SER A 64 19.27 6.86 4.67
CA SER A 64 20.35 6.33 5.51
C SER A 64 20.10 4.87 5.94
N GLU A 65 18.87 4.52 6.33
CA GLU A 65 18.53 3.16 6.71
C GLU A 65 18.62 2.20 5.52
N LEU A 66 18.07 2.60 4.37
CA LEU A 66 18.03 1.74 3.19
C LEU A 66 19.41 1.59 2.53
N SER A 67 20.21 2.66 2.48
CA SER A 67 21.59 2.58 1.99
C SER A 67 22.45 1.68 2.89
N GLY A 68 22.26 1.74 4.21
CA GLY A 68 22.88 0.80 5.17
C GLY A 68 22.48 -0.66 4.95
N MET A 69 21.35 -0.92 4.29
CA MET A 69 20.91 -2.26 3.86
C MET A 69 21.42 -2.66 2.47
N GLY A 70 22.27 -1.85 1.84
CA GLY A 70 22.83 -2.10 0.51
C GLY A 70 21.93 -1.68 -0.65
N VAL A 71 20.89 -0.87 -0.42
CA VAL A 71 20.07 -0.31 -1.51
C VAL A 71 20.83 0.84 -2.16
N SER A 72 21.11 0.72 -3.46
CA SER A 72 21.87 1.74 -4.21
C SER A 72 20.99 2.79 -4.91
N ARG A 73 19.70 2.51 -5.09
CA ARG A 73 18.75 3.42 -5.72
C ARG A 73 17.40 3.32 -5.05
N ILE A 74 16.83 4.47 -4.69
CA ILE A 74 15.50 4.58 -4.07
C ILE A 74 14.67 5.51 -4.94
N ASP A 75 13.46 5.08 -5.28
CA ASP A 75 12.46 5.93 -5.91
C ASP A 75 11.39 6.30 -4.88
N PHE A 76 11.11 7.59 -4.75
CA PHE A 76 10.17 8.14 -3.78
C PHE A 76 8.98 8.72 -4.52
N PHE A 77 7.78 8.25 -4.20
CA PHE A 77 6.55 8.94 -4.59
C PHE A 77 6.04 9.71 -3.39
N ILE A 78 6.00 11.04 -3.53
CA ILE A 78 5.59 11.95 -2.48
C ILE A 78 4.46 12.81 -2.98
N LYS A 79 3.35 12.79 -2.23
CA LYS A 79 2.25 13.73 -2.42
C LYS A 79 2.12 14.57 -1.15
N ILE A 80 2.15 15.88 -1.31
CA ILE A 80 1.98 16.84 -0.21
C ILE A 80 0.62 17.51 -0.35
N ASP A 81 -0.22 17.40 0.68
CA ASP A 81 -1.44 18.19 0.81
C ASP A 81 -1.27 19.13 2.00
N ARG A 82 -1.18 20.42 1.69
CA ARG A 82 -0.94 21.49 2.68
C ARG A 82 -2.02 22.53 2.55
N ARG A 83 -2.63 22.88 3.69
CA ARG A 83 -3.56 24.02 3.78
C ARG A 83 -2.82 25.22 4.36
N LEU A 84 -3.06 26.39 3.78
CA LEU A 84 -2.50 27.66 4.26
C LEU A 84 -3.51 28.43 5.14
N ASP A 85 -4.77 28.01 5.07
CA ASP A 85 -5.94 28.65 5.67
C ASP A 85 -6.48 27.89 6.89
N SER A 86 -6.12 26.62 7.07
CA SER A 86 -6.50 25.85 8.25
C SER A 86 -5.55 24.68 8.51
N GLU A 87 -5.74 24.03 9.65
CA GLU A 87 -5.05 22.79 9.99
C GLU A 87 -5.60 21.60 9.20
N LEU A 88 -4.79 20.53 9.14
CA LEU A 88 -5.10 19.33 8.40
C LEU A 88 -4.64 18.09 9.15
N SER A 89 -5.55 17.15 9.38
CA SER A 89 -5.24 15.84 9.96
C SER A 89 -5.72 14.71 9.06
N ILE A 90 -5.10 13.54 9.18
CA ILE A 90 -5.46 12.30 8.50
C ILE A 90 -6.89 11.92 8.91
N GLU A 91 -7.20 11.89 10.21
CA GLU A 91 -8.54 11.54 10.70
C GLU A 91 -9.59 12.51 10.17
N GLY A 92 -9.32 13.82 10.25
CA GLY A 92 -10.24 14.85 9.75
C GLY A 92 -10.56 14.72 8.26
N LYS A 93 -9.63 14.20 7.44
CA LYS A 93 -9.89 13.87 6.03
C LYS A 93 -10.82 12.66 5.88
N VAL A 94 -10.57 11.61 6.66
CA VAL A 94 -11.34 10.35 6.59
C VAL A 94 -12.77 10.57 7.07
N SER A 95 -12.96 11.25 8.20
CA SER A 95 -14.29 11.44 8.78
C SER A 95 -15.22 12.26 7.87
N LYS A 96 -14.67 13.20 7.07
CA LYS A 96 -15.45 13.98 6.09
C LYS A 96 -16.02 13.13 4.96
N VAL A 97 -15.34 12.06 4.57
CA VAL A 97 -15.81 11.12 3.53
C VAL A 97 -16.78 10.10 4.12
N SER A 98 -16.44 9.48 5.26
CA SER A 98 -17.29 8.47 5.90
C SER A 98 -18.61 9.06 6.43
N GLY A 99 -18.63 10.35 6.80
CA GLY A 99 -19.85 11.10 7.10
C GLY A 99 -20.65 11.54 5.86
N ARG A 100 -20.09 11.46 4.65
CA ARG A 100 -20.80 11.69 3.38
C ARG A 100 -21.44 10.42 2.85
N GLU A 101 -20.77 9.27 2.92
CA GLU A 101 -21.32 7.99 2.46
C GLU A 101 -22.58 7.57 3.23
N ARG A 102 -22.69 7.89 4.53
CA ARG A 102 -23.91 7.64 5.31
C ARG A 102 -25.13 8.48 4.88
N ARG A 103 -24.92 9.55 4.12
CA ARG A 103 -26.00 10.42 3.59
C ARG A 103 -26.35 10.15 2.13
N SER A 104 -25.50 9.42 1.41
CA SER A 104 -25.80 8.89 0.08
C SER A 104 -26.33 7.46 0.23
N GLY A 105 -27.59 7.34 0.65
CA GLY A 105 -28.30 6.07 0.60
C GLY A 105 -28.25 5.49 -0.82
N GLY A 106 -27.79 4.26 -0.97
CA GLY A 106 -27.93 3.56 -2.26
C GLY A 106 -26.85 2.57 -2.70
N ILE A 107 -26.02 1.96 -1.86
CA ILE A 107 -25.38 0.67 -2.22
C ILE A 107 -25.33 -0.24 -1.00
N ARG A 108 -26.48 -0.80 -0.62
CA ARG A 108 -26.53 -2.00 0.21
C ARG A 108 -26.92 -3.17 -0.68
N ALA A 109 -26.03 -4.16 -0.73
CA ALA A 109 -26.26 -5.55 -1.16
C ALA A 109 -26.32 -5.89 -2.66
N ALA A 110 -25.20 -5.74 -3.39
CA ALA A 110 -24.91 -6.57 -4.58
C ALA A 110 -23.95 -7.75 -4.28
N SER A 111 -23.51 -7.94 -3.03
CA SER A 111 -22.57 -9.02 -2.65
C SER A 111 -23.21 -10.42 -2.64
N GLY A 112 -24.53 -10.51 -2.45
CA GLY A 112 -25.23 -11.81 -2.38
C GLY A 112 -25.36 -12.55 -3.72
N ALA A 113 -25.43 -11.83 -4.84
CA ALA A 113 -25.64 -12.44 -6.16
C ALA A 113 -24.34 -13.04 -6.74
N LEU A 114 -23.22 -12.34 -6.58
CA LEU A 114 -21.91 -12.77 -7.09
C LEU A 114 -21.40 -14.03 -6.36
N GLY A 115 -21.58 -14.09 -5.04
CA GLY A 115 -21.20 -15.26 -4.24
C GLY A 115 -22.02 -16.52 -4.56
N ARG A 116 -23.25 -16.37 -5.06
CA ARG A 116 -24.05 -17.51 -5.55
C ARG A 116 -23.60 -17.96 -6.93
N ALA A 117 -23.36 -17.03 -7.86
CA ALA A 117 -22.89 -17.36 -9.21
C ALA A 117 -21.54 -18.11 -9.23
N ILE A 118 -20.59 -17.71 -8.38
CA ILE A 118 -19.27 -18.35 -8.30
C ILE A 118 -19.34 -19.79 -7.75
N ARG A 119 -20.26 -20.07 -6.81
CA ARG A 119 -20.46 -21.42 -6.28
C ARG A 119 -21.15 -22.34 -7.28
N THR A 120 -22.09 -21.84 -8.07
CA THR A 120 -22.78 -22.64 -9.10
C THR A 120 -21.85 -23.05 -10.24
N ALA A 121 -20.87 -22.21 -10.59
CA ALA A 121 -19.90 -22.49 -11.65
C ALA A 121 -18.85 -23.56 -11.27
N ARG A 122 -18.52 -23.72 -9.98
CA ARG A 122 -17.57 -24.75 -9.51
C ARG A 122 -18.20 -26.13 -9.28
N GLY A 123 -19.52 -26.26 -9.30
CA GLY A 123 -20.24 -27.51 -9.02
C GLY A 123 -20.56 -28.38 -10.25
N ARG A 124 -20.27 -27.93 -11.48
CA ARG A 124 -20.60 -28.67 -12.71
C ARG A 124 -19.40 -28.71 -13.65
N GLY A 125 -18.47 -29.64 -13.42
CA GLY A 125 -17.32 -29.79 -14.32
C GLY A 125 -16.22 -30.69 -13.78
N ALA A 126 -16.56 -31.93 -13.43
CA ALA A 126 -15.55 -32.96 -13.21
C ALA A 126 -16.11 -34.35 -13.59
N SER A 127 -16.44 -34.57 -14.86
CA SER A 127 -16.30 -35.91 -15.43
C SER A 127 -14.87 -36.03 -15.95
N ARG A 128 -14.05 -36.80 -15.25
CA ARG A 128 -12.72 -37.19 -15.71
C ARG A 128 -12.93 -38.25 -16.80
N SER A 129 -12.76 -37.89 -18.07
CA SER A 129 -12.50 -38.88 -19.12
C SER A 129 -11.00 -39.18 -19.12
N SER A 130 -10.67 -40.46 -19.01
CA SER A 130 -9.31 -40.99 -19.07
C SER A 130 -8.82 -40.97 -20.52
N VAL A 131 -7.74 -40.23 -20.79
CA VAL A 131 -6.93 -40.44 -21.98
C VAL A 131 -5.48 -40.51 -21.51
N ALA A 132 -4.88 -41.70 -21.64
CA ALA A 132 -3.47 -41.95 -21.37
C ALA A 132 -2.61 -41.33 -22.48
N PRO A 133 -1.49 -40.66 -22.19
CA PRO A 133 -0.54 -40.29 -23.22
C PRO A 133 0.40 -41.48 -23.47
N GLY A 134 0.31 -42.04 -24.67
CA GLY A 134 1.29 -42.94 -25.25
C GLY A 134 2.64 -42.23 -25.40
N GLY A 135 3.71 -43.01 -25.19
CA GLY A 135 5.07 -42.51 -25.19
C GLY A 135 5.57 -42.04 -26.55
N LEU A 136 6.54 -41.13 -26.50
CA LEU A 136 7.59 -41.08 -27.51
C LEU A 136 8.93 -41.16 -26.79
N ALA A 137 9.63 -42.26 -27.07
CA ALA A 137 11.04 -42.43 -26.78
C ALA A 137 11.85 -41.46 -27.63
N VAL A 138 12.87 -40.87 -27.01
CA VAL A 138 14.01 -40.34 -27.74
C VAL A 138 15.25 -40.87 -27.04
N SER A 139 16.10 -41.54 -27.80
CA SER A 139 17.45 -41.97 -27.42
C SER A 139 18.35 -41.78 -28.64
N PRO A 140 19.68 -41.82 -28.49
CA PRO A 140 20.50 -41.34 -27.37
C PRO A 140 21.12 -39.95 -27.64
#